data_AF-A0A357ZVJ9-F1
#
_entry.id   AF-A0A357ZVJ9-F1
#
_cell.length_a   1.000
_cell.length_b   1.000
_cell.length_c   1.000
_cell.angle_alpha   90.00
_cell.angle_beta   90.00
_cell.angle_gamma   90.00
#
_symmetry.space_group_name_H-M   'P 1'
#
loop_
_entity.id
_entity.type
_entity.pdbx_description
1 polymer ?
#
loop_
_entity_poly.entity_id
_entity_poly.type
_entity_poly.pdbx_seq_one_letter_code
_entity_poly.pdbx_strand_id
1 'polypeptide(L)'
;GLVADYLERGGWIAWGAVPTDGPIGTSVDRLWRRLSTVWCDMANEGCDPMLLRTNAIITPVCGLAQHGVTQAEQVMEHTSRLAERLQGQATGARISVGA
;
A
#
# COMPACT_ATOMS: atom_id res chain seq x y z
N GLY A 1 10.31 17.54 -2.35
CA GLY A 1 9.57 17.40 -3.63
C GLY A 1 8.10 17.20 -3.32
N LEU A 2 7.14 17.56 -4.19
CA LEU A 2 5.73 17.73 -3.81
C LEU A 2 5.15 16.62 -2.92
N VAL A 3 5.44 15.35 -3.25
CA VAL A 3 4.97 14.20 -2.47
C VAL A 3 5.67 14.08 -1.11
N ALA A 4 6.99 14.25 -1.06
CA ALA A 4 7.75 14.27 0.19
C ALA A 4 7.23 15.37 1.12
N ASP A 5 7.09 16.60 0.62
CA ASP A 5 6.63 17.73 1.44
C ASP A 5 5.18 17.52 1.93
N TYR A 6 4.33 16.85 1.12
CA TYR A 6 2.97 16.49 1.51
C TYR A 6 2.97 15.46 2.66
N LEU A 7 3.82 14.44 2.59
CA LEU A 7 3.98 13.43 3.65
C LEU A 7 4.55 14.05 4.93
N GLU A 8 5.56 14.92 4.83
CA GLU A 8 6.18 15.61 5.98
C GLU A 8 5.20 16.49 6.74
N ARG A 9 4.21 17.07 6.05
CA ARG A 9 3.10 17.82 6.68
C ARG A 9 2.02 16.93 7.28
N GLY A 10 2.22 15.61 7.33
CA GLY A 10 1.28 14.64 7.88
C GLY A 10 0.23 14.15 6.87
N GLY A 11 0.43 14.41 5.57
CA GLY A 11 -0.41 13.88 4.51
C GLY A 11 -0.39 12.35 4.44
N TRP A 12 -1.48 11.79 3.90
CA TRP A 12 -1.64 10.35 3.69
C TRP A 12 -1.83 10.03 2.21
N ILE A 13 -1.29 8.89 1.78
CA ILE A 13 -1.44 8.40 0.40
C ILE A 13 -2.25 7.10 0.41
N ALA A 14 -3.31 7.07 -0.39
CA ALA A 14 -4.02 5.84 -0.72
C ALA A 14 -3.36 5.19 -1.94
N TRP A 15 -2.80 4.00 -1.75
CA TRP A 15 -2.14 3.23 -2.79
C TRP A 15 -3.12 2.28 -3.44
N GLY A 16 -3.41 2.48 -4.73
CA GLY A 16 -4.10 1.50 -5.58
C GLY A 16 -3.20 0.29 -5.83
N ALA A 17 -3.04 -0.56 -4.83
CA ALA A 17 -2.04 -1.63 -4.83
C ALA A 17 -2.61 -2.97 -5.30
N VAL A 18 -3.95 -3.12 -5.29
CA VAL A 18 -4.63 -4.34 -5.71
C VAL A 18 -5.35 -4.10 -7.04
N PRO A 19 -5.00 -4.82 -8.12
CA PRO A 19 -5.67 -4.67 -9.40
C PRO A 19 -7.13 -5.10 -9.31
N THR A 20 -8.00 -4.39 -10.02
CA THR A 20 -9.43 -4.71 -10.15
C THR A 20 -9.74 -5.42 -11.46
N ASP A 21 -8.77 -5.52 -12.36
CA ASP A 21 -8.88 -6.12 -13.69
C ASP A 21 -7.91 -7.29 -13.86
N GLY A 22 -8.22 -8.16 -14.83
CA GLY A 22 -7.42 -9.34 -15.14
C GLY A 22 -7.54 -10.48 -14.11
N PRO A 23 -6.70 -11.52 -14.23
CA PRO A 23 -6.74 -12.65 -13.31
C PRO A 23 -6.32 -12.19 -11.90
N ILE A 24 -7.28 -12.25 -10.97
CA ILE A 24 -7.07 -12.11 -9.52
C ILE A 24 -6.40 -13.40 -9.02
N GLY A 25 -5.18 -13.64 -9.48
CA GLY A 25 -4.31 -14.77 -9.08
C GLY A 25 -2.93 -14.29 -8.67
N THR A 26 -2.76 -12.98 -8.47
CA THR A 26 -1.49 -12.41 -8.03
C THR A 26 -1.39 -12.58 -6.52
N SER A 27 -0.45 -13.40 -6.05
CA SER A 27 -0.24 -13.58 -4.60
C SER A 27 0.05 -12.26 -3.91
N VAL A 28 -0.35 -12.15 -2.64
CA VAL A 28 -0.10 -10.96 -1.79
C VAL A 28 1.39 -10.61 -1.77
N ASP A 29 2.30 -11.59 -1.87
CA ASP A 29 3.73 -11.35 -1.98
C ASP A 29 4.15 -10.59 -3.24
N ARG A 30 3.53 -10.91 -4.39
CA ARG A 30 3.83 -10.20 -5.64
C ARG A 30 3.28 -8.77 -5.60
N LEU A 31 2.09 -8.57 -5.02
CA LEU A 31 1.52 -7.24 -4.79
C LEU A 31 2.43 -6.41 -3.85
N TRP A 32 2.88 -7.02 -2.75
CA TRP A 32 3.80 -6.37 -1.81
C TRP A 32 5.13 -6.00 -2.45
N ARG A 33 5.72 -6.90 -3.24
CA ARG A 33 6.97 -6.61 -3.97
C ARG A 33 6.80 -5.41 -4.90
N ARG A 34 5.72 -5.36 -5.69
CA ARG A 34 5.44 -4.24 -6.59
C ARG A 34 5.29 -2.93 -5.83
N LEU A 35 4.51 -2.91 -4.75
CA LEU A 35 4.31 -1.72 -3.93
C LEU A 35 5.63 -1.27 -3.27
N SER A 36 6.42 -2.21 -2.77
CA SER A 36 7.72 -1.93 -2.17
C SER A 36 8.70 -1.32 -3.19
N THR A 37 8.69 -1.79 -4.44
CA THR A 37 9.51 -1.19 -5.51
C THR A 37 9.13 0.27 -5.75
N VAL A 38 7.83 0.59 -5.84
CA VAL A 38 7.37 1.98 -5.98
C VAL A 38 7.86 2.85 -4.83
N TRP A 39 7.77 2.36 -3.59
CA TRP A 39 8.30 3.10 -2.44
C TRP A 39 9.81 3.26 -2.46
N CYS A 40 10.57 2.25 -2.90
CA CYS A 40 12.02 2.38 -3.06
C CYS A 40 12.38 3.45 -4.09
N ASP A 41 11.68 3.49 -5.23
CA ASP A 41 11.92 4.49 -6.27
C ASP A 41 11.64 5.91 -5.74
N MET A 42 10.51 6.09 -5.05
CA MET A 42 10.17 7.37 -4.42
C MET A 42 11.12 7.78 -3.28
N ALA A 43 11.66 6.81 -2.54
CA ALA A 43 12.67 7.05 -1.53
C ALA A 43 13.99 7.54 -2.15
N ASN A 44 14.39 6.96 -3.28
CA ASN A 44 15.55 7.42 -4.05
C ASN A 44 15.34 8.86 -4.58
N GLU A 45 14.09 9.28 -4.77
CA GLU A 45 13.70 10.64 -5.14
C GLU A 45 13.52 11.59 -3.92
N GLY A 46 13.81 11.13 -2.71
CA GLY A 46 13.87 11.94 -1.50
C GLY A 46 12.63 11.88 -0.61
N CYS A 47 11.68 10.96 -0.84
CA CYS A 47 10.63 10.71 0.14
C CYS A 47 11.17 9.91 1.34
N ASP A 48 10.74 10.22 2.56
CA ASP A 48 11.07 9.40 3.73
C ASP A 48 10.45 7.98 3.59
N PRO A 49 11.26 6.90 3.55
CA PRO A 49 10.78 5.53 3.46
C PRO A 49 9.83 5.11 4.59
N MET A 50 9.93 5.77 5.74
CA MET A 50 9.05 5.55 6.89
C MET A 50 7.67 6.15 6.64
N LEU A 51 7.61 7.43 6.23
CA LEU A 51 6.34 8.10 5.95
C LEU A 51 5.56 7.41 4.83
N LEU A 52 6.25 6.90 3.81
CA LEU A 52 5.64 6.10 2.74
C LEU A 52 4.88 4.85 3.25
N ARG A 53 5.24 4.33 4.43
CA ARG A 53 4.60 3.16 5.05
C ARG A 53 3.65 3.54 6.19
N THR A 54 4.01 4.53 7.01
CA THR A 54 3.23 4.90 8.19
C THR A 54 2.04 5.79 7.86
N ASN A 55 2.08 6.48 6.72
CA ASN A 55 1.03 7.38 6.24
C ASN A 55 0.38 6.83 4.96
N ALA A 56 0.09 5.53 4.96
CA ALA A 56 -0.41 4.82 3.80
C ALA A 56 -1.75 4.14 4.08
N ILE A 57 -2.62 4.15 3.06
CA ILE A 57 -3.85 3.36 3.02
C ILE A 57 -3.72 2.41 1.82
N ILE A 58 -4.04 1.13 2.01
CA ILE A 58 -4.08 0.17 0.91
C ILE A 58 -5.48 0.14 0.32
N THR A 59 -5.57 0.26 -1.01
CA THR A 59 -6.83 0.28 -1.75
C THR A 59 -6.74 -0.57 -3.02
N PRO A 60 -7.88 -1.01 -3.57
CA PRO A 60 -7.94 -1.42 -4.97
C PRO A 60 -7.61 -0.24 -5.91
N VAL A 61 -7.15 -0.53 -7.13
CA VAL A 61 -6.84 0.51 -8.13
C VAL A 61 -8.06 1.31 -8.59
N CYS A 62 -9.27 0.76 -8.44
CA CYS A 62 -10.52 1.39 -8.83
C CYS A 62 -11.70 0.84 -8.01
N GLY A 63 -12.90 1.39 -8.23
CA GLY A 63 -14.13 0.88 -7.64
C GLY A 63 -14.55 -0.48 -8.19
N LEU A 64 -15.34 -1.22 -7.40
CA LEU A 64 -15.79 -2.58 -7.71
C LEU A 64 -17.25 -2.64 -8.20
N ALA A 65 -17.80 -1.52 -8.65
CA ALA A 65 -19.23 -1.40 -8.99
C ALA A 65 -19.67 -2.30 -10.16
N GLN A 66 -18.74 -2.78 -10.99
CA GLN A 66 -19.01 -3.63 -12.15
C GLN A 66 -18.62 -5.09 -11.91
N HIS A 67 -18.29 -5.46 -10.67
CA HIS A 67 -17.80 -6.79 -10.30
C HIS A 67 -18.92 -7.61 -9.66
N GLY A 68 -18.92 -8.92 -9.91
CA GLY A 68 -19.75 -9.83 -9.13
C GLY A 68 -19.26 -9.92 -7.68
N VAL A 69 -20.15 -10.27 -6.75
CA VAL A 69 -19.86 -10.31 -5.30
C VAL A 69 -18.61 -11.13 -4.99
N THR A 70 -18.50 -12.35 -5.52
CA THR A 70 -17.32 -13.21 -5.30
C THR A 70 -16.02 -12.57 -5.78
N GLN A 71 -16.05 -11.86 -6.90
CA GLN A 71 -14.87 -11.18 -7.42
C GLN A 71 -14.51 -9.97 -6.54
N ALA A 72 -15.50 -9.22 -6.09
CA ALA A 72 -15.30 -8.10 -5.18
C ALA A 72 -14.73 -8.57 -3.82
N GLU A 73 -15.24 -9.68 -3.27
CA GLU A 73 -14.73 -10.31 -2.06
C GLU A 73 -13.25 -10.68 -2.20
N GLN A 74 -12.86 -11.31 -3.32
CA GLN A 74 -11.46 -11.67 -3.57
C GLN A 74 -10.53 -10.45 -3.63
N VAL A 75 -10.93 -9.38 -4.33
CA VAL A 75 -10.16 -8.13 -4.36
C VAL A 75 -10.01 -7.54 -2.96
N MET A 76 -11.10 -7.52 -2.19
CA MET A 76 -11.09 -6.96 -0.83
C MET A 76 -10.29 -7.84 0.15
N GLU A 77 -10.30 -9.15 0.00
CA GLU A 77 -9.47 -10.07 0.77
C GLU A 77 -7.97 -9.80 0.51
N HIS A 78 -7.57 -9.63 -0.75
CA HIS A 78 -6.19 -9.27 -1.10
C HIS A 78 -5.80 -7.88 -0.57
N THR A 79 -6.74 -6.94 -0.60
CA THR A 79 -6.57 -5.59 -0.03
C THR A 79 -6.32 -5.67 1.48
N SER A 80 -7.13 -6.45 2.21
CA SER A 80 -6.98 -6.66 3.66
C SER A 80 -5.63 -7.29 4.00
N ARG A 81 -5.27 -8.38 3.33
CA ARG A 81 -4.01 -9.08 3.60
C ARG A 81 -2.78 -8.21 3.33
N LEU A 82 -2.83 -7.36 2.30
CA LEU A 82 -1.76 -6.43 2.01
C LEU A 82 -1.69 -5.29 3.04
N ALA A 83 -2.85 -4.80 3.52
CA ALA A 83 -2.93 -3.83 4.61
C ALA A 83 -2.41 -4.39 5.95
N GLU A 84 -2.76 -5.63 6.30
CA GLU A 84 -2.25 -6.33 7.49
C GLU A 84 -0.73 -6.45 7.45
N ARG A 85 -0.16 -6.80 6.28
CA ARG A 85 1.29 -6.84 6.09
C ARG A 85 1.93 -5.46 6.28
N LEU A 86 1.33 -4.41 5.73
CA LEU A 86 1.78 -3.03 5.96
C LEU A 86 1.76 -2.67 7.44
N GLN A 87 0.66 -2.97 8.14
CA GLN A 87 0.50 -2.69 9.56
C GLN A 87 1.56 -3.39 10.41
N GLY A 88 1.89 -4.64 10.09
CA GLY A 88 2.97 -5.38 10.76
C GLY A 88 4.34 -4.69 10.60
N GLN A 89 4.64 -4.19 9.40
CA GLN A 89 5.88 -3.46 9.12
C GLN A 89 5.91 -2.08 9.80
N ALA A 90 4.81 -1.32 9.73
CA ALA A 90 4.71 0.01 10.32
C ALA A 90 4.77 -0.03 11.85
N THR A 91 4.18 -1.05 12.48
CA THR A 91 4.23 -1.24 13.93
C THR A 91 5.65 -1.58 14.38
N GLY A 92 6.33 -2.50 13.70
CA GLY A 92 7.73 -2.82 13.99
C GLY A 92 8.66 -1.61 13.86
N ALA A 93 8.44 -0.79 12.83
CA ALA A 93 9.27 0.39 12.57
C ALA A 93 9.09 1.51 13.60
N ARG A 94 7.88 1.66 14.18
CA ARG A 94 7.64 2.61 15.29
C ARG A 94 8.29 2.16 16.60
N ILE A 95 8.38 0.86 16.84
CA ILE A 95 9.01 0.31 18.05
C ILE A 95 10.53 0.51 18.01
N SER A 96 11.17 0.37 16.85
CA SER A 96 12.62 0.54 16.70
C SER A 96 13.12 1.99 16.80
N VAL A 97 12.23 2.98 16.69
CA VAL A 97 12.59 4.42 16.84
C VAL A 97 12.42 4.90 18.29
N GLY A 98 11.66 4.18 19.12
CA GLY A 98 11.41 4.52 20.53
C GLY A 98 12.35 3.86 21.54
N ALA A 99 13.39 3.14 21.08
CA ALA A 99 14.36 2.42 21.91
C ALA A 99 15.72 3.12 21.93
#